data_AF-A0A957IM04-F1
#
_entry.id   AF-A0A957IM04-F1
#
_cell.length_a   1.000
_cell.length_b   1.000
_cell.length_c   1.000
_cell.angle_alpha   90.00
_cell.angle_beta   90.00
_cell.angle_gamma   90.00
#
_symmetry.space_group_name_H-M   'P 1'
#
loop_
_entity.id
_entity.type
_entity.pdbx_description
1 polymer ?
#
loop_
_entity_poly.entity_id
_entity_poly.type
_entity_poly.pdbx_seq_one_letter_code
_entity_poly.pdbx_strand_id
1 'polypeptide(L)'
;MKSVYNHEPRKVGVDVQRRINALKIGQKMQDLPEELWHDSFRYYVKEDPDRKGGPNLRLIRLDPKEPSLTVTGYIFNKFVHPYEDRFITPREAARLQ
;
A
#
# COMPACT_ATOMS: atom_id res chain seq x y z
N MET A 1 8.96 25.79 15.30
CA MET A 1 8.58 25.03 14.08
C MET A 1 7.07 24.97 13.98
N LYS A 2 6.46 25.26 12.83
CA LYS A 2 5.02 25.04 12.63
C LYS A 2 4.77 23.54 12.50
N SER A 3 3.84 23.00 13.29
CA SER A 3 3.40 21.61 13.10
C SER A 3 2.66 21.48 11.78
N VAL A 4 2.93 20.42 11.01
CA VAL A 4 2.22 20.13 9.77
C VAL A 4 0.99 19.31 10.10
N TYR A 5 -0.20 19.90 9.94
CA TYR A 5 -1.45 19.21 10.24
C TYR A 5 -1.66 17.97 9.38
N ASN A 6 -2.14 16.90 10.04
CA ASN A 6 -2.54 15.62 9.45
C ASN A 6 -1.40 14.85 8.78
N HIS A 7 -0.15 15.11 9.19
CA HIS A 7 1.02 14.40 8.70
C HIS A 7 1.42 13.25 9.62
N GLU A 8 0.44 12.41 9.97
CA GLU A 8 0.62 11.25 10.84
C GLU A 8 0.17 9.99 10.09
N PRO A 9 1.01 8.92 10.02
CA PRO A 9 0.65 7.69 9.34
C PRO A 9 -0.21 6.79 10.24
N ARG A 10 -0.96 5.89 9.60
CA ARG A 10 -1.66 4.81 10.30
C ARG A 10 -0.64 3.81 10.88
N LYS A 11 -0.84 3.40 12.13
CA LYS A 11 -0.15 2.24 12.73
C LYS A 11 -0.71 0.93 12.18
N VAL A 12 0.16 -0.03 11.87
CA VAL A 12 -0.19 -1.30 11.25
C VAL A 12 0.28 -2.49 12.11
N GLY A 13 -0.35 -3.65 11.91
CA GLY A 13 0.08 -4.89 12.54
C GLY A 13 1.39 -5.43 11.95
N VAL A 14 2.00 -6.38 12.65
CA VAL A 14 3.33 -6.94 12.32
C VAL A 14 3.39 -7.50 10.90
N ASP A 15 2.37 -8.24 10.46
CA ASP A 15 2.39 -8.86 9.13
C ASP A 15 2.26 -7.85 7.99
N VAL A 16 1.53 -6.75 8.21
CA VAL A 16 1.47 -5.66 7.23
C VAL A 16 2.80 -4.92 7.20
N GLN A 17 3.41 -4.69 8.36
CA GLN A 17 4.74 -4.08 8.43
C GLN A 17 5.80 -4.91 7.71
N ARG A 18 5.79 -6.24 7.85
CA ARG A 18 6.70 -7.14 7.12
C ARG A 18 6.58 -6.99 5.61
N ARG A 19 5.35 -6.84 5.10
CA ARG A 19 5.09 -6.61 3.67
C ARG A 19 5.59 -5.24 3.21
N ILE A 20 5.34 -4.20 4.02
CA ILE A 20 5.82 -2.84 3.75
C ILE A 20 7.35 -2.84 3.64
N ASN A 21 8.05 -3.39 4.63
CA ASN A 21 9.52 -3.43 4.66
C ASN A 21 10.12 -4.18 3.46
N ALA A 22 9.42 -5.19 2.93
CA ALA A 22 9.89 -5.98 1.80
C ALA A 22 9.62 -5.33 0.43
N LEU A 23 8.64 -4.41 0.32
CA LEU A 23 8.31 -3.74 -0.92
C LEU A 23 9.41 -2.74 -1.31
N LYS A 24 9.94 -2.84 -2.52
CA LYS A 24 10.83 -1.83 -3.11
C LYS A 24 10.04 -0.71 -3.80
N ILE A 25 10.70 0.39 -4.15
CA ILE A 25 10.09 1.52 -4.85
C ILE A 25 9.38 1.04 -6.12
N GLY A 26 8.15 1.52 -6.33
CA GLY A 26 7.30 1.15 -7.48
C GLY A 26 6.71 -0.26 -7.43
N GLN A 27 7.10 -1.11 -6.47
CA GLN A 27 6.58 -2.47 -6.38
C GLN A 27 5.18 -2.52 -5.78
N LYS A 28 4.45 -3.57 -6.13
CA LYS A 28 3.12 -3.92 -5.63
C LYS A 28 3.13 -5.30 -4.97
N MET A 29 2.01 -5.66 -4.35
CA MET A 29 1.84 -6.93 -3.63
C MET A 29 2.25 -8.17 -4.43
N GLN A 30 2.05 -8.17 -5.75
CA GLN A 30 2.43 -9.27 -6.64
C GLN A 30 3.95 -9.48 -6.75
N ASP A 31 4.74 -8.45 -6.49
CA ASP A 31 6.20 -8.49 -6.61
C ASP A 31 6.87 -8.98 -5.32
N LEU A 32 6.09 -9.13 -4.25
CA LEU A 32 6.55 -9.74 -3.00
C LEU A 32 6.67 -11.26 -3.14
N PRO A 33 7.56 -11.90 -2.36
CA PRO A 33 7.52 -13.35 -2.15
C PRO A 33 6.12 -13.84 -1.74
N GLU A 34 5.72 -15.02 -2.23
CA GLU A 34 4.36 -15.56 -2.05
C GLU A 34 4.03 -15.81 -0.56
N GLU A 35 5.02 -16.11 0.28
CA GLU A 35 4.87 -16.22 1.73
C GLU A 35 4.50 -14.90 2.42
N LEU A 36 4.74 -13.77 1.76
CA LEU A 36 4.31 -12.44 2.20
C LEU A 36 3.00 -12.02 1.55
N TRP A 37 2.36 -12.83 0.71
CA TRP A 37 1.05 -12.48 0.18
C TRP A 37 0.00 -12.50 1.29
N HIS A 38 -1.03 -11.67 1.16
CA HIS A 38 -2.19 -11.75 2.02
C HIS A 38 -3.10 -12.87 1.50
N ASP A 39 -3.80 -13.58 2.37
CA ASP A 39 -4.60 -14.75 1.97
C ASP A 39 -5.63 -14.39 0.92
N SER A 40 -6.31 -13.24 1.07
CA SER A 40 -7.25 -12.76 0.05
C SER A 40 -6.58 -12.50 -1.30
N PHE A 41 -5.32 -12.05 -1.29
CA PHE A 41 -4.55 -11.79 -2.50
C PHE A 41 -4.14 -13.10 -3.17
N ARG A 42 -3.66 -14.06 -2.37
CA ARG A 42 -3.32 -15.40 -2.83
C ARG A 42 -4.52 -16.11 -3.45
N TYR A 43 -5.64 -16.16 -2.73
CA TYR A 43 -6.90 -16.73 -3.23
C TYR A 43 -7.30 -16.09 -4.56
N TYR A 44 -7.34 -14.75 -4.63
CA TYR A 44 -7.70 -14.03 -5.85
C TYR A 44 -6.81 -14.37 -7.05
N VAL A 45 -5.50 -14.56 -6.84
CA VAL A 45 -4.56 -14.85 -7.93
C VAL A 45 -4.57 -16.33 -8.31
N LYS A 46 -4.68 -17.25 -7.35
CA LYS A 46 -4.42 -18.68 -7.57
C LYS A 46 -5.68 -19.54 -7.65
N GLU A 47 -6.73 -19.16 -6.93
CA GLU A 47 -7.87 -20.03 -6.64
C GLU A 47 -9.20 -19.49 -7.18
N ASP A 48 -9.38 -18.16 -7.21
CA ASP A 48 -10.60 -17.52 -7.70
C ASP A 48 -10.69 -17.67 -9.24
N PRO A 49 -11.62 -18.49 -9.76
CA PRO A 49 -11.74 -18.73 -11.20
C PRO A 49 -12.32 -17.53 -11.95
N ASP A 50 -13.12 -16.70 -11.27
CA ASP A 50 -13.83 -15.57 -11.86
C ASP A 50 -13.09 -14.24 -11.67
N ARG A 51 -12.24 -14.15 -10.64
CA ARG A 51 -11.43 -12.96 -10.30
C ARG A 51 -12.24 -11.66 -10.26
N LYS A 52 -13.47 -11.73 -9.78
CA LYS A 52 -14.39 -10.58 -9.66
C LYS A 52 -14.17 -9.84 -8.34
N GLY A 53 -14.34 -8.51 -8.34
CA GLY A 53 -14.27 -7.69 -7.12
C GLY A 53 -12.86 -7.40 -6.58
N GLY A 54 -11.88 -8.25 -6.85
CA GLY A 54 -10.50 -8.02 -6.42
C GLY A 54 -10.21 -8.45 -4.97
N PRO A 55 -8.93 -8.58 -4.60
CA PRO A 55 -8.55 -8.92 -3.23
C PRO A 55 -8.71 -7.72 -2.29
N ASN A 56 -9.01 -8.04 -1.03
CA ASN A 56 -9.21 -7.07 0.05
C ASN A 56 -8.00 -6.17 0.32
N LEU A 57 -6.78 -6.72 0.18
CA LEU A 57 -5.53 -5.97 0.36
C LEU A 57 -4.74 -5.93 -0.93
N ARG A 58 -4.34 -4.72 -1.33
CA ARG A 58 -3.41 -4.48 -2.44
C ARG A 58 -2.42 -3.41 -1.99
N LEU A 59 -1.21 -3.80 -1.64
CA LEU A 59 -0.14 -2.86 -1.31
C LEU A 59 0.58 -2.40 -2.58
N ILE A 60 0.93 -1.12 -2.64
CA ILE A 60 1.74 -0.52 -3.69
C ILE A 60 2.65 0.52 -3.03
N ARG A 61 3.97 0.39 -3.21
CA ARG A 61 4.91 1.45 -2.87
C ARG A 61 4.99 2.45 -4.00
N LEU A 62 4.73 3.71 -3.69
CA LEU A 62 4.78 4.78 -4.68
C LEU A 62 6.19 4.90 -5.26
N ASP A 63 6.27 5.25 -6.54
CA ASP A 63 7.51 5.67 -7.18
C ASP A 63 7.54 7.19 -7.26
N PRO A 64 8.58 7.88 -6.75
CA PRO A 64 8.69 9.34 -6.79
C PRO A 64 8.77 9.91 -8.22
N LYS A 65 9.04 9.09 -9.24
CA LYS A 65 9.17 9.48 -10.64
C LYS A 65 7.92 9.17 -11.47
N GLU A 66 6.94 8.48 -10.91
CA GLU A 66 5.72 8.10 -11.60
C GLU A 66 4.48 8.71 -10.93
N PRO A 67 3.41 9.00 -11.67
CA PRO A 67 2.15 9.43 -11.07
C PRO A 67 1.56 8.33 -10.17
N SER A 68 0.94 8.73 -9.06
CA SER A 68 0.20 7.79 -8.23
C SER A 68 -1.06 7.28 -8.95
N LEU A 69 -1.53 6.09 -8.59
CA LEU A 69 -2.91 5.70 -8.95
C LEU A 69 -3.92 6.61 -8.26
N THR A 70 -5.18 6.56 -8.71
CA THR A 70 -6.27 7.38 -8.16
C THR A 70 -6.37 7.25 -6.65
N VAL A 71 -6.37 8.40 -5.97
CA VAL A 71 -6.57 8.50 -4.53
C VAL A 71 -8.05 8.30 -4.21
N THR A 72 -8.38 7.24 -3.48
CA THR A 72 -9.73 6.92 -2.99
C THR A 72 -9.79 6.94 -1.46
N GLY A 73 -10.98 6.73 -0.86
CA GLY A 73 -11.13 6.69 0.60
C GLY A 73 -10.31 5.60 1.31
N TYR A 74 -9.81 4.59 0.60
CA TYR A 74 -9.09 3.43 1.17
C TYR A 74 -7.57 3.47 0.94
N ILE A 75 -7.00 4.60 0.50
CA ILE A 75 -5.55 4.71 0.21
C ILE A 75 -4.64 4.42 1.39
N PHE A 76 -5.10 4.63 2.63
CA PHE A 76 -4.32 4.39 3.85
C PHE A 76 -4.04 2.90 4.14
N ASN A 77 -4.56 1.99 3.31
CA ASN A 77 -4.25 0.56 3.33
C ASN A 77 -3.60 0.07 2.02
N LYS A 78 -3.26 1.01 1.12
CA LYS A 78 -2.82 0.73 -0.24
C LYS A 78 -1.49 1.37 -0.58
N PHE A 79 -1.32 2.67 -0.34
CA PHE A 79 -0.14 3.42 -0.77
C PHE A 79 0.92 3.51 0.32
N VAL A 80 2.04 2.83 0.10
CA VAL A 80 3.25 2.89 0.92
C VAL A 80 4.11 4.06 0.45
N HIS A 81 4.66 4.80 1.41
CA HIS A 81 5.56 5.93 1.15
C HIS A 81 6.77 5.48 0.31
N PRO A 82 7.26 6.28 -0.66
CA PRO A 82 8.35 5.86 -1.55
C PRO A 82 9.63 5.48 -0.79
N TYR A 83 9.95 6.18 0.30
CA TYR A 83 11.24 6.04 0.99
C TYR A 83 11.13 5.53 2.43
N GLU A 84 9.91 5.50 3.00
CA GLU A 84 9.71 5.17 4.41
C GLU A 84 8.83 3.94 4.53
N ASP A 85 9.07 3.13 5.55
CA ASP A 85 8.33 1.89 5.78
C ASP A 85 7.01 2.15 6.52
N ARG A 86 6.17 2.97 5.90
CA ARG A 86 4.83 3.33 6.39
C ARG A 86 3.89 3.59 5.22
N PHE A 87 2.59 3.53 5.49
CA PHE A 87 1.62 4.11 4.56
C PHE A 87 1.78 5.63 4.46
N ILE A 88 1.27 6.20 3.38
CA ILE A 88 1.16 7.65 3.26
C ILE A 88 0.19 8.22 4.32
N THR A 89 0.47 9.43 4.75
CA THR A 89 -0.33 10.22 5.69
C THR A 89 -1.50 10.90 4.98
N PRO A 90 -2.55 11.34 5.72
CA PRO A 90 -3.61 12.14 5.13
C PRO A 90 -3.10 13.44 4.48
N ARG A 91 -2.06 14.06 5.03
CA ARG A 91 -1.42 15.24 4.44
C ARG A 91 -0.76 14.92 3.10
N GLU A 92 -0.04 13.82 2.98
CA GLU A 92 0.59 13.40 1.72
C GLU A 92 -0.48 13.05 0.67
N ALA A 93 -1.55 12.35 1.07
CA ALA A 93 -2.69 12.08 0.20
C ALA A 93 -3.34 13.37 -0.34
N ALA A 94 -3.51 14.38 0.51
CA ALA A 94 -4.03 15.70 0.13
C ALA A 94 -3.04 16.54 -0.72
N ARG A 95 -1.80 16.08 -0.92
CA ARG A 95 -0.87 16.67 -1.90
C ARG A 95 -0.89 15.95 -3.24
N LEU A 96 -1.40 14.72 -3.27
CA LEU A 96 -1.59 13.94 -4.49
C LEU A 96 -2.91 14.30 -5.22
N GLN A 97 -3.88 14.89 -4.51
CA GLN A 97 -5.16 15.41 -5.03
C GLN A 97 -5.08 16.92 -5.23
#